data_AF-A0A7X3QD27-F1
#
_entry.id   AF-A0A7X3QD27-F1
#
_cell.length_a   1.000
_cell.length_b   1.000
_cell.length_c   1.000
_cell.angle_alpha   90.00
_cell.angle_beta   90.00
_cell.angle_gamma   90.00
#
_symmetry.space_group_name_H-M   'P 1'
#
loop_
_entity.id
_entity.type
_entity.pdbx_description
1 polymer ?
#
loop_
_entity_poly.entity_id
_entity_poly.type
_entity_poly.pdbx_seq_one_letter_code
_entity_poly.pdbx_strand_id
1 'polypeptide(L)'
;HLDPAAIERLRKPGAPVVLTAKAHESFPHGTVLANGERGTFAGVRVEAVAAHDMTPGQPWHPPGEANGYVVTLGGQRIFFSGVGECVPEIQALQDIHVAFMPMNLPLDRMRPRPVAECLKTFRPKVVYLYHYDNASARWFANPEQERPDNAQEIAATIQALRDALEGESIELRDADWYRRR
;
A
#
# COMPACT_ATOMS: atom_id res chain seq x y z
N HIS A 1 0.48 10.61 -1.80
CA HIS A 1 -0.65 9.74 -1.41
C HIS A 1 -1.93 10.51 -1.13
N LEU A 2 -1.85 11.69 -0.50
CA LEU A 2 -2.99 12.60 -0.38
C LEU A 2 -2.98 13.61 -1.53
N ASP A 3 -4.10 13.74 -2.23
CA ASP A 3 -4.33 14.78 -3.24
C ASP A 3 -5.67 15.48 -2.91
N PRO A 4 -5.65 16.58 -2.14
CA PRO A 4 -6.85 17.29 -1.74
C PRO A 4 -7.67 17.79 -2.93
N ALA A 5 -7.02 18.25 -4.00
CA ALA A 5 -7.69 18.77 -5.19
C ALA A 5 -8.44 17.65 -5.94
N ALA A 6 -7.86 16.45 -6.03
CA ALA A 6 -8.56 15.30 -6.59
C ALA A 6 -9.75 14.87 -5.72
N ILE A 7 -9.61 14.89 -4.39
CA ILE A 7 -10.71 14.58 -3.47
C ILE A 7 -11.84 15.59 -3.66
N GLU A 8 -11.57 16.89 -3.64
CA GLU A 8 -12.58 17.94 -3.81
C GLU A 8 -13.31 17.84 -5.15
N ARG A 9 -12.57 17.51 -6.23
CA ARG A 9 -13.14 17.36 -7.57
C ARG A 9 -14.02 16.10 -7.73
N LEU A 10 -13.67 15.01 -7.06
CA LEU A 10 -14.30 13.69 -7.28
C LEU A 10 -15.30 13.28 -6.19
N ARG A 11 -15.21 13.85 -4.99
CA ARG A 11 -16.03 13.49 -3.85
C ARG A 11 -17.49 13.85 -4.10
N LYS A 12 -18.37 12.85 -4.03
CA LYS A 12 -19.82 13.05 -4.08
C LYS A 12 -20.37 13.49 -2.72
N PRO A 13 -21.50 14.21 -2.68
CA PRO A 13 -22.18 14.51 -1.42
C PRO A 13 -22.42 13.25 -0.59
N GLY A 14 -22.13 13.33 0.72
CA GLY A 14 -22.29 12.20 1.65
C GLY A 14 -21.19 11.13 1.59
N ALA A 15 -20.23 11.21 0.65
CA ALA A 15 -19.09 10.29 0.65
C ALA A 15 -18.10 10.66 1.78
N PRO A 16 -17.79 9.75 2.72
CA PRO A 16 -16.82 10.00 3.77
C PRO A 16 -15.39 9.98 3.21
N VAL A 17 -14.50 10.75 3.83
CA VAL A 17 -13.05 10.68 3.60
C VAL A 17 -12.43 10.26 4.91
N VAL A 18 -11.89 9.05 4.97
CA VAL A 18 -11.24 8.50 6.19
C VAL A 18 -9.75 8.62 6.03
N LEU A 19 -9.06 9.20 7.00
CA LEU A 19 -7.65 9.58 6.88
C LEU A 19 -6.92 9.55 8.23
N THR A 20 -5.59 9.74 8.20
CA THR A 20 -4.77 9.83 9.42
C THR A 20 -4.85 11.24 10.03
N ALA A 21 -4.48 11.40 11.29
CA ALA A 21 -4.37 12.73 11.91
C ALA A 21 -3.43 13.64 11.10
N LYS A 22 -2.32 13.09 10.59
CA LYS A 22 -1.37 13.85 9.77
C LYS A 22 -1.99 14.35 8.46
N ALA A 23 -2.74 13.51 7.77
CA ALA A 23 -3.44 13.89 6.55
C ALA A 23 -4.55 14.93 6.81
N HIS A 24 -5.16 14.92 8.00
CA HIS A 24 -6.20 15.87 8.40
C HIS A 24 -5.68 17.31 8.46
N GLU A 25 -4.40 17.51 8.80
CA GLU A 25 -3.76 18.83 8.77
C GLU A 25 -3.83 19.49 7.38
N SER A 26 -3.79 18.68 6.32
CA SER A 26 -3.87 19.14 4.93
C SER A 26 -5.27 19.00 4.31
N PHE A 27 -6.16 18.21 4.92
CA PHE A 27 -7.55 18.05 4.50
C PHE A 27 -8.50 17.95 5.71
N PRO A 28 -8.99 19.09 6.25
CA PRO A 28 -9.76 19.13 7.51
C PRO A 28 -11.21 18.65 7.36
N HIS A 29 -11.65 18.28 6.16
CA HIS A 29 -13.01 17.82 5.88
C HIS A 29 -13.15 16.29 5.88
N GLY A 30 -12.13 15.58 6.40
CA GLY A 30 -12.12 14.14 6.60
C GLY A 30 -12.40 13.73 8.04
N THR A 31 -12.56 12.43 8.25
CA THR A 31 -12.67 11.81 9.57
C THR A 31 -11.37 11.08 9.88
N VAL A 32 -10.77 11.41 11.02
CA VAL A 32 -9.55 10.74 11.48
C VAL A 32 -9.89 9.32 11.95
N LEU A 33 -9.08 8.36 11.52
CA LEU A 33 -9.04 6.99 12.04
C LEU A 33 -7.60 6.66 12.42
N ALA A 34 -7.32 6.52 13.71
CA ALA A 34 -5.96 6.29 14.22
C ALA A 34 -5.52 4.83 14.01
N ASN A 35 -4.21 4.56 14.07
CA ASN A 35 -3.68 3.18 14.01
C ASN A 35 -4.42 2.27 15.02
N GLY A 36 -4.89 1.11 14.58
CA GLY A 36 -5.61 0.13 15.41
C GLY A 36 -7.10 0.41 15.60
N GLU A 37 -7.60 1.58 15.19
CA GLU A 37 -9.03 1.88 15.24
C GLU A 37 -9.81 1.24 14.10
N ARG A 38 -11.13 1.10 14.30
CA ARG A 38 -12.05 0.62 13.27
C ARG A 38 -13.35 1.43 13.31
N GLY A 39 -13.97 1.59 12.15
CA GLY A 39 -15.23 2.30 12.00
C GLY A 39 -16.05 1.76 10.84
N THR A 40 -17.30 2.21 10.75
CA THR A 40 -18.17 1.96 9.59
C THR A 40 -18.51 3.28 8.94
N PHE A 41 -18.20 3.42 7.66
CA PHE A 41 -18.32 4.66 6.90
C PHE A 41 -19.14 4.38 5.65
N ALA A 42 -20.31 5.02 5.53
CA ALA A 42 -21.27 4.75 4.44
C ALA A 42 -21.57 3.24 4.25
N GLY A 43 -21.70 2.49 5.35
CA GLY A 43 -21.96 1.05 5.34
C GLY A 43 -20.75 0.15 5.08
N VAL A 44 -19.55 0.73 4.91
CA VAL A 44 -18.29 0.00 4.69
C VAL A 44 -17.49 -0.06 5.98
N ARG A 45 -17.15 -1.27 6.45
CA ARG A 45 -16.26 -1.43 7.61
C ARG A 45 -14.81 -1.21 7.18
N VAL A 46 -14.12 -0.35 7.92
CA VAL A 46 -12.72 0.02 7.72
C VAL A 46 -11.95 -0.18 9.01
N GLU A 47 -10.77 -0.80 8.94
CA GLU A 47 -9.85 -1.00 10.06
C GLU A 47 -8.51 -0.37 9.69
N ALA A 48 -7.99 0.54 10.52
CA ALA A 48 -6.70 1.17 10.32
C ALA A 48 -5.58 0.30 10.90
N VAL A 49 -4.55 0.06 10.09
CA VAL A 49 -3.37 -0.73 10.42
C VAL A 49 -2.17 0.22 10.39
N ALA A 50 -1.25 0.11 11.34
CA ALA A 50 -0.05 0.95 11.32
C ALA A 50 0.75 0.73 10.02
N ALA A 51 1.30 1.80 9.47
CA ALA A 51 2.24 1.75 8.35
C ALA A 51 3.40 2.70 8.65
N HIS A 52 4.59 2.15 8.89
CA HIS A 52 5.78 2.93 9.21
C HIS A 52 7.05 2.16 8.90
N ASP A 53 8.18 2.86 8.93
CA ASP A 53 9.51 2.27 8.79
C ASP A 53 9.97 1.66 10.12
N MET A 54 10.50 0.44 10.10
CA MET A 54 11.03 -0.26 11.27
C MET A 54 12.56 -0.25 11.34
N THR A 55 13.21 -0.09 10.20
CA THR A 55 14.67 -0.10 10.09
C THR A 55 15.26 1.10 10.86
N PRO A 56 16.29 0.88 11.72
CA PRO A 56 16.95 1.96 12.45
C PRO A 56 17.45 3.09 11.55
N GLY A 57 17.35 4.33 12.04
CA GLY A 57 17.71 5.55 11.31
C GLY A 57 16.58 6.57 11.30
N GLN A 58 16.75 7.66 10.55
CA GLN A 58 15.67 8.63 10.36
C GLN A 58 14.57 8.01 9.48
N PRO A 59 13.33 7.83 9.99
CA PRO A 59 12.26 7.26 9.20
C PRO A 59 11.76 8.27 8.16
N TRP A 60 11.38 7.76 6.99
CA TRP A 60 10.63 8.49 5.98
C TRP A 60 9.13 8.41 6.27
N HIS A 61 8.69 7.30 6.89
CA HIS A 61 7.34 7.11 7.42
C HIS A 61 7.42 6.89 8.93
N PRO A 62 7.27 7.95 9.75
CA PRO A 62 7.31 7.83 11.20
C PRO A 62 6.14 7.00 11.76
N PRO A 63 6.35 6.24 12.85
CA PRO A 63 5.27 5.56 13.56
C PRO A 63 4.13 6.53 13.94
N GLY A 64 2.87 6.12 13.73
CA GLY A 64 1.69 6.89 14.10
C GLY A 64 1.20 7.91 13.06
N GLU A 65 1.97 8.17 11.98
CA GLU A 65 1.58 9.19 10.98
C GLU A 65 0.83 8.62 9.78
N ALA A 66 1.07 7.36 9.44
CA ALA A 66 0.50 6.69 8.28
C ALA A 66 -0.31 5.43 8.66
N ASN A 67 -1.27 5.11 7.78
CA ASN A 67 -2.17 3.96 7.88
C ASN A 67 -2.04 3.09 6.63
N GLY A 68 -2.09 1.77 6.81
CA GLY A 68 -2.79 0.87 5.93
C GLY A 68 -4.25 0.73 6.34
N TYR A 69 -5.09 0.17 5.48
CA TYR A 69 -6.51 -0.05 5.75
C TYR A 69 -6.97 -1.43 5.32
N VAL A 70 -7.69 -2.13 6.19
CA VAL A 70 -8.53 -3.26 5.79
C VAL A 70 -9.93 -2.74 5.53
N VAL A 71 -10.41 -2.93 4.31
CA VAL A 71 -11.75 -2.56 3.85
C VAL A 71 -12.57 -3.83 3.67
N THR A 72 -13.73 -3.92 4.33
CA THR A 72 -14.62 -5.08 4.21
C THR A 72 -15.80 -4.76 3.29
N LEU A 73 -15.90 -5.48 2.18
CA LEU A 73 -16.95 -5.30 1.15
C LEU A 73 -17.47 -6.66 0.71
N GLY A 74 -18.79 -6.86 0.77
CA GLY A 74 -19.41 -8.14 0.35
C GLY A 74 -18.84 -9.37 1.09
N GLY A 75 -18.45 -9.21 2.35
CA GLY A 75 -17.79 -10.26 3.15
C GLY A 75 -16.31 -10.50 2.81
N GLN A 76 -15.75 -9.81 1.83
CA GLN A 76 -14.33 -9.89 1.47
C GLN A 76 -13.54 -8.84 2.25
N ARG A 77 -12.37 -9.22 2.77
CA ARG A 77 -11.43 -8.32 3.46
C ARG A 77 -10.29 -7.96 2.50
N ILE A 78 -10.19 -6.68 2.14
CA ILE A 78 -9.22 -6.14 1.20
C ILE A 78 -8.26 -5.25 1.97
N PHE A 79 -6.98 -5.61 2.00
CA PHE A 79 -5.95 -4.86 2.70
C PHE A 79 -5.17 -3.97 1.74
N PHE A 80 -5.10 -2.68 2.05
CA PHE A 80 -4.24 -1.70 1.39
C PHE A 80 -3.16 -1.28 2.38
N SER A 81 -1.91 -1.66 2.16
CA SER A 81 -0.87 -1.54 3.18
C SER A 81 -0.45 -0.11 3.54
N GLY A 82 -0.72 0.87 2.67
CA GLY A 82 0.00 2.13 2.72
C GLY A 82 1.50 1.93 2.44
N VAL A 83 2.33 2.94 2.68
CA VAL A 83 3.78 2.86 2.48
C VAL A 83 4.47 2.72 3.83
N GLY A 84 5.20 1.62 4.00
CA GLY A 84 5.89 1.25 5.24
C GLY A 84 6.44 -0.17 5.15
N GLU A 85 7.13 -0.61 6.20
CA GLU A 85 7.65 -1.97 6.32
C GLU A 85 6.61 -2.94 6.91
N CYS A 86 6.95 -4.23 7.01
CA CYS A 86 6.06 -5.24 7.54
C CYS A 86 5.94 -5.21 9.07
N VAL A 87 5.22 -4.22 9.60
CA VAL A 87 5.02 -4.04 11.04
C VAL A 87 4.22 -5.19 11.67
N PRO A 88 4.35 -5.44 12.99
CA PRO A 88 3.64 -6.54 13.65
C PRO A 88 2.12 -6.54 13.44
N GLU A 89 1.51 -5.37 13.30
CA GLU A 89 0.07 -5.22 13.03
C GLU A 89 -0.32 -5.76 11.66
N ILE A 90 0.56 -5.66 10.65
CA ILE A 90 0.37 -6.30 9.34
C ILE A 90 0.51 -7.82 9.46
N GLN A 91 1.52 -8.27 10.21
CA GLN A 91 1.77 -9.70 10.40
C GLN A 91 0.63 -10.42 11.14
N ALA A 92 -0.07 -9.70 12.01
CA ALA A 92 -1.21 -10.19 12.77
C ALA A 92 -2.53 -10.22 11.99
N LEU A 93 -2.57 -9.75 10.74
CA LEU A 93 -3.78 -9.76 9.94
C LEU A 93 -4.28 -11.20 9.69
N GLN A 94 -5.60 -11.33 9.59
CA GLN A 94 -6.27 -12.62 9.34
C GLN A 94 -7.36 -12.45 8.28
N ASP A 95 -7.63 -13.56 7.58
CA ASP A 95 -8.69 -13.70 6.59
C ASP A 95 -8.64 -12.65 5.47
N ILE A 96 -7.44 -12.22 5.09
CA ILE A 96 -7.26 -11.25 4.00
C ILE A 96 -7.50 -11.96 2.66
N HIS A 97 -8.46 -11.45 1.90
CA HIS A 97 -8.79 -12.00 0.59
C HIS A 97 -7.91 -11.40 -0.50
N VAL A 98 -7.67 -10.11 -0.43
CA VAL A 98 -6.82 -9.38 -1.37
C VAL A 98 -5.91 -8.44 -0.59
N ALA A 99 -4.62 -8.40 -0.91
CA ALA A 99 -3.67 -7.45 -0.36
C ALA A 99 -3.01 -6.62 -1.46
N PHE A 100 -2.89 -5.32 -1.25
CA PHE A 100 -2.08 -4.41 -2.05
C PHE A 100 -0.82 -4.07 -1.24
N MET A 101 0.35 -4.52 -1.72
CA MET A 101 1.61 -4.43 -0.99
C MET A 101 2.66 -3.63 -1.77
N PRO A 102 3.43 -2.75 -1.10
CA PRO A 102 4.45 -1.97 -1.77
C PRO A 102 5.70 -2.83 -1.94
N MET A 103 6.48 -2.54 -2.97
CA MET A 103 7.79 -3.14 -3.14
C MET A 103 8.80 -2.08 -3.60
N ASN A 104 10.09 -2.33 -3.39
CA ASN A 104 11.18 -1.43 -3.79
C ASN A 104 11.07 -0.04 -3.14
N LEU A 105 10.86 0.00 -1.82
CA LEU A 105 10.88 1.25 -1.08
C LEU A 105 12.32 1.82 -1.02
N PRO A 106 12.47 3.16 -0.94
CA PRO A 106 13.77 3.79 -0.74
C PRO A 106 14.54 3.20 0.46
N LEU A 107 15.87 3.34 0.42
CA LEU A 107 16.79 2.74 1.39
C LEU A 107 16.77 1.20 1.40
N ASP A 108 16.49 0.59 0.25
CA ASP A 108 16.51 -0.86 0.04
C ASP A 108 15.49 -1.64 0.91
N ARG A 109 14.40 -0.98 1.31
CA ARG A 109 13.34 -1.55 2.15
C ARG A 109 12.26 -2.22 1.31
N MET A 110 11.57 -3.18 1.91
CA MET A 110 10.50 -3.95 1.24
C MET A 110 10.92 -4.42 -0.17
N ARG A 111 12.15 -4.95 -0.27
CA ARG A 111 12.61 -5.70 -1.45
C ARG A 111 11.83 -7.02 -1.59
N PRO A 112 11.95 -7.74 -2.71
CA PRO A 112 11.15 -8.94 -2.97
C PRO A 112 11.11 -9.94 -1.80
N ARG A 113 12.25 -10.26 -1.19
CA ARG A 113 12.29 -11.21 -0.07
C ARG A 113 11.59 -10.68 1.20
N PRO A 114 11.87 -9.47 1.72
CA PRO A 114 11.08 -8.89 2.81
C PRO A 114 9.57 -8.84 2.54
N VAL A 115 9.14 -8.53 1.31
CA VAL A 115 7.72 -8.58 0.92
C VAL A 115 7.16 -10.00 1.02
N ALA A 116 7.89 -10.99 0.49
CA ALA A 116 7.49 -12.40 0.55
C ALA A 116 7.35 -12.89 2.00
N GLU A 117 8.33 -12.60 2.85
CA GLU A 117 8.29 -12.99 4.26
C GLU A 117 7.13 -12.31 5.00
N CYS A 118 6.83 -11.06 4.67
CA CYS A 118 5.63 -10.40 5.19
C CYS A 118 4.34 -11.12 4.78
N LEU A 119 4.18 -11.41 3.49
CA LEU A 119 3.00 -12.07 2.95
C LEU A 119 2.77 -13.46 3.57
N LYS A 120 3.84 -14.20 3.89
CA LYS A 120 3.77 -15.52 4.53
C LYS A 120 3.20 -15.49 5.95
N THR A 121 3.21 -14.33 6.62
CA THR A 121 2.70 -14.21 8.00
C THR A 121 1.17 -14.18 8.06
N PHE A 122 0.51 -13.47 7.14
CA PHE A 122 -0.96 -13.31 7.11
C PHE A 122 -1.66 -13.95 5.89
N ARG A 123 -0.88 -14.50 4.96
CA ARG A 123 -1.30 -15.38 3.84
C ARG A 123 -2.57 -14.91 3.09
N PRO A 124 -2.54 -13.74 2.44
CA PRO A 124 -3.68 -13.30 1.64
C PRO A 124 -3.88 -14.23 0.43
N LYS A 125 -5.14 -14.39 -0.03
CA LYS A 125 -5.40 -15.24 -1.21
C LYS A 125 -4.80 -14.67 -2.50
N VAL A 126 -4.94 -13.36 -2.69
CA VAL A 126 -4.44 -12.63 -3.88
C VAL A 126 -3.61 -11.43 -3.44
N VAL A 127 -2.50 -11.19 -4.12
CA VAL A 127 -1.64 -10.02 -3.91
C VAL A 127 -1.51 -9.23 -5.20
N TYR A 128 -1.70 -7.91 -5.09
CA TYR A 128 -1.31 -6.94 -6.09
C TYR A 128 -0.14 -6.11 -5.56
N LEU A 129 0.87 -5.90 -6.40
CA LEU A 129 1.97 -4.99 -6.07
C LEU A 129 1.64 -3.57 -6.51
N TYR A 130 2.17 -2.61 -5.77
CA TYR A 130 2.24 -1.22 -6.18
C TYR A 130 3.57 -0.63 -5.69
N HIS A 131 3.82 0.64 -6.00
CA HIS A 131 5.03 1.37 -5.57
C HIS A 131 6.36 0.76 -6.07
N TYR A 132 6.31 -0.28 -6.92
CA TYR A 132 7.50 -1.02 -7.36
C TYR A 132 8.31 -0.30 -8.45
N ASP A 133 7.69 0.64 -9.18
CA ASP A 133 8.32 1.45 -10.22
C ASP A 133 8.14 2.96 -9.95
N ASN A 134 8.86 3.45 -8.94
CA ASN A 134 8.84 4.87 -8.55
C ASN A 134 9.48 5.80 -9.58
N ALA A 135 10.33 5.27 -10.47
CA ALA A 135 10.90 6.08 -11.54
C ALA A 135 9.81 6.41 -12.57
N SER A 136 9.07 5.39 -13.05
CA SER A 136 7.95 5.63 -13.97
C SER A 136 6.85 6.46 -13.32
N ALA A 137 6.54 6.22 -12.04
CA ALA A 137 5.57 7.04 -11.30
C ALA A 137 5.94 8.54 -11.30
N ARG A 138 7.22 8.86 -11.07
CA ARG A 138 7.73 10.24 -11.11
C ARG A 138 7.69 10.82 -12.52
N TRP A 139 8.01 10.01 -13.53
CA TRP A 139 7.91 10.42 -14.93
C TRP A 139 6.45 10.74 -15.34
N PHE A 140 5.45 9.95 -14.92
CA PHE A 140 4.05 10.28 -15.20
C PHE A 140 3.61 11.61 -14.59
N ALA A 141 4.19 12.00 -13.45
CA ALA A 141 3.93 13.30 -12.82
C ALA A 141 4.68 14.46 -13.50
N ASN A 142 5.78 14.19 -14.20
CA ASN A 142 6.55 15.17 -14.95
C ASN A 142 7.17 14.54 -16.23
N PRO A 143 6.39 14.43 -17.32
CA PRO A 143 6.79 13.68 -18.51
C PRO A 143 7.82 14.41 -19.39
N GLU A 144 8.20 15.64 -19.03
CA GLU A 144 9.25 16.40 -19.71
C GLU A 144 10.65 15.80 -19.48
N GLN A 145 10.80 14.98 -18.43
CA GLN A 145 12.03 14.25 -18.16
C GLN A 145 12.17 13.03 -19.05
N GLU A 146 13.41 12.56 -19.24
CA GLU A 146 13.68 11.30 -19.92
C GLU A 146 12.94 10.16 -19.21
N ARG A 147 12.24 9.32 -19.99
CA ARG A 147 11.53 8.18 -19.44
C ARG A 147 12.57 7.19 -18.90
N PRO A 148 12.43 6.69 -17.66
CA PRO A 148 13.38 5.74 -17.10
C PRO A 148 13.43 4.44 -17.93
N ASP A 149 14.64 3.94 -18.14
CA ASP A 149 14.90 2.63 -18.73
C ASP A 149 15.22 1.61 -17.62
N ASN A 150 14.18 1.14 -16.94
CA ASN A 150 14.29 0.23 -15.79
C ASN A 150 13.42 -1.03 -15.94
N ALA A 151 12.86 -1.28 -17.13
CA ALA A 151 11.90 -2.37 -17.35
C ALA A 151 12.48 -3.75 -16.97
N GLN A 152 13.76 -3.99 -17.28
CA GLN A 152 14.45 -5.24 -16.93
C GLN A 152 14.63 -5.40 -15.41
N GLU A 153 15.01 -4.34 -14.70
CA GLU A 153 15.14 -4.36 -13.24
C GLU A 153 13.78 -4.64 -12.58
N ILE A 154 12.73 -3.96 -13.03
CA ILE A 154 11.37 -4.16 -12.52
C ILE A 154 10.91 -5.60 -12.75
N ALA A 155 11.08 -6.13 -13.96
CA ALA A 155 10.75 -7.52 -14.27
C ALA A 155 11.52 -8.51 -13.38
N ALA A 156 12.82 -8.26 -13.15
CA ALA A 156 13.65 -9.10 -12.28
C ALA A 156 13.18 -9.07 -10.82
N THR A 157 12.82 -7.90 -10.28
CA THR A 157 12.33 -7.80 -8.89
C THR A 157 10.97 -8.47 -8.70
N ILE A 158 10.06 -8.37 -9.68
CA ILE A 158 8.79 -9.09 -9.66
C ILE A 158 9.02 -10.60 -9.74
N GLN A 159 9.91 -11.06 -10.61
CA GLN A 159 10.25 -12.49 -10.69
C GLN A 159 10.85 -13.01 -9.39
N ALA A 160 11.77 -12.27 -8.77
CA ALA A 160 12.35 -12.64 -7.48
C ALA A 160 11.29 -12.78 -6.37
N LEU A 161 10.22 -11.98 -6.41
CA LEU A 161 9.09 -12.15 -5.50
C LEU A 161 8.28 -13.41 -5.81
N ARG A 162 8.04 -13.72 -7.11
CA ARG A 162 7.37 -14.96 -7.51
C ARG A 162 8.14 -16.18 -7.00
N ASP A 163 9.44 -16.20 -7.19
CA ASP A 163 10.31 -17.28 -6.74
C ASP A 163 10.28 -17.41 -5.21
N ALA A 164 10.30 -16.28 -4.49
CA ALA A 164 10.24 -16.28 -3.02
C ALA A 164 8.89 -16.73 -2.44
N LEU A 165 7.83 -16.73 -3.25
CA LEU A 165 6.48 -17.21 -2.91
C LEU A 165 6.20 -18.61 -3.50
N GLU A 166 7.17 -19.27 -4.14
CA GLU A 166 6.98 -20.61 -4.68
C GLU A 166 6.54 -21.59 -3.58
N GLY A 167 5.49 -22.37 -3.86
CA GLY A 167 4.90 -23.31 -2.91
C GLY A 167 3.89 -22.71 -1.93
N GLU A 168 3.76 -21.38 -1.87
CA GLU A 168 2.72 -20.72 -1.07
C GLU A 168 1.36 -20.72 -1.79
N SER A 169 0.28 -20.66 -1.02
CA SER A 169 -1.10 -20.55 -1.55
C SER A 169 -1.48 -19.13 -2.01
N ILE A 170 -0.50 -18.25 -2.18
CA ILE A 170 -0.67 -16.81 -2.41
C ILE A 170 -0.57 -16.53 -3.91
N GLU A 171 -1.66 -16.06 -4.52
CA GLU A 171 -1.68 -15.72 -5.95
C GLU A 171 -1.14 -14.29 -6.17
N LEU A 172 0.06 -14.18 -6.76
CA LEU A 172 0.60 -12.87 -7.18
C LEU A 172 0.05 -12.46 -8.56
N ARG A 173 -0.77 -11.39 -8.59
CA ARG A 173 -1.29 -10.78 -9.81
C ARG A 173 -0.54 -9.52 -10.18
N ASP A 174 0.06 -9.54 -11.37
CA ASP A 174 0.66 -8.36 -11.99
C ASP A 174 -0.44 -7.62 -12.79
N ALA A 175 -0.77 -6.41 -12.36
CA ALA A 175 -1.81 -5.59 -12.98
C ALA A 175 -1.24 -4.57 -13.99
N ASP A 176 0.08 -4.61 -14.24
CA ASP A 176 0.79 -3.76 -15.21
C ASP A 176 0.45 -2.26 -15.09
N TRP A 177 0.41 -1.76 -13.85
CA TRP A 177 0.02 -0.36 -13.55
C TRP A 177 0.89 0.68 -14.26
N TYR A 178 2.14 0.30 -14.59
CA TYR A 178 3.16 1.20 -15.12
C TYR A 178 3.42 1.02 -16.62
N ARG A 179 2.50 0.37 -17.36
CA ARG A 179 2.53 0.10 -18.82
C ARG A 179 3.95 0.07 -19.40
N ARG A 180 4.51 -1.14 -19.43
CA ARG A 180 5.76 -1.41 -20.17
C ARG A 180 5.53 -1.13 -21.67
N ARG A 181 6.55 -0.62 -22.36
CA ARG A 181 6.49 -0.40 -23.81
C ARG A 181 6.36 -1.73 -24.55
#